data_AF-A0A1W1UTV8-F1
#
_entry.id   AF-A0A1W1UTV8-F1
#
_cell.length_a   1.000
_cell.length_b   1.000
_cell.length_c   1.000
_cell.angle_alpha   90.00
_cell.angle_beta   90.00
_cell.angle_gamma   90.00
#
_symmetry.space_group_name_H-M   'P 1'
#
loop_
_entity.id
_entity.type
_entity.pdbx_description
1 polymer ?
#
loop_
_entity_poly.entity_id
_entity_poly.type
_entity_poly.pdbx_seq_one_letter_code
_entity_poly.pdbx_strand_id
1 'polypeptide(L)'
;MEYLREALDQVDSELGSPFLPEVGATLQQTNFDNVSNFFRSGPKRKVIQLNQDSGDYDHDPDLTQDQEIAMQLENEAYFETALAQLQSRYGAPLGHTPVHWESVVTTDDDEEQREAREDEVIDGIPWTPEYDQGAVVWVDGGQMRYWVIGDRYLFLQEGRVWGDGTFLFFVSVAISPVVGEPCLEGFWPESSACPGALPLSSDILHF
;
A
#
# COMPACT_ATOMS: atom_id res chain seq x y z
N MET A 1 0.09 7.71 -18.73
CA MET A 1 -1.25 8.31 -18.45
C MET A 1 -2.41 7.38 -18.74
N GLU A 2 -2.46 6.68 -19.89
CA GLU A 2 -3.55 5.71 -20.15
C GLU A 2 -3.55 4.55 -19.15
N TYR A 3 -2.37 3.98 -18.85
CA TYR A 3 -2.20 2.94 -17.81
C TYR A 3 -2.69 3.36 -16.42
N LEU A 4 -2.45 4.61 -16.02
CA LEU A 4 -2.91 5.11 -14.72
C LEU A 4 -4.45 5.14 -14.65
N ARG A 5 -5.13 5.52 -15.74
CA ARG A 5 -6.60 5.51 -15.79
C ARG A 5 -7.12 4.08 -15.63
N GLU A 6 -6.57 3.13 -16.39
CA GLU A 6 -6.98 1.72 -16.31
C GLU A 6 -6.76 1.14 -14.90
N ALA A 7 -5.60 1.45 -14.29
CA ALA A 7 -5.31 1.01 -12.93
C ALA A 7 -6.28 1.63 -11.89
N LEU A 8 -6.68 2.89 -12.06
CA LEU A 8 -7.68 3.51 -11.19
C LEU A 8 -9.09 2.95 -11.41
N ASP A 9 -9.45 2.60 -12.64
CA ASP A 9 -10.73 1.93 -12.91
C ASP A 9 -10.73 0.50 -12.32
N GLN A 10 -9.56 -0.14 -12.24
CA GLN A 10 -9.38 -1.38 -11.49
C GLN A 10 -9.60 -1.17 -9.98
N VAL A 11 -9.19 -0.03 -9.40
CA VAL A 11 -9.48 0.28 -7.98
C VAL A 11 -10.98 0.28 -7.72
N ASP A 12 -11.78 0.93 -8.57
CA ASP A 12 -13.24 0.94 -8.45
C ASP A 12 -13.83 -0.47 -8.53
N SER A 13 -13.36 -1.27 -9.49
CA SER A 13 -13.79 -2.67 -9.63
C SER A 13 -13.44 -3.50 -8.38
N GLU A 14 -12.26 -3.30 -7.80
CA GLU A 14 -11.77 -4.07 -6.66
C GLU A 14 -12.40 -3.67 -5.33
N LEU A 15 -12.81 -2.41 -5.18
CA LEU A 15 -13.62 -1.95 -4.05
C LEU A 15 -14.97 -2.67 -3.99
N GLY A 16 -15.57 -2.94 -5.16
CA GLY A 16 -16.85 -3.63 -5.28
C GLY A 16 -16.78 -5.16 -5.19
N SER A 17 -15.63 -5.77 -5.47
CA SER A 17 -15.48 -7.23 -5.51
C SER A 17 -15.05 -7.82 -4.15
N PRO A 18 -15.37 -9.10 -3.85
CA PRO A 18 -14.91 -9.75 -2.62
C PRO A 18 -13.38 -9.91 -2.58
N PHE A 19 -12.82 -10.12 -1.38
CA PHE A 19 -11.43 -10.55 -1.23
C PHE A 19 -11.25 -11.97 -1.76
N LEU A 20 -10.02 -12.30 -2.19
CA LEU A 20 -9.71 -13.65 -2.64
C LEU A 20 -9.79 -14.62 -1.45
N PRO A 21 -10.26 -15.86 -1.63
CA PRO A 21 -10.34 -16.83 -0.55
C PRO A 21 -8.97 -17.37 -0.13
N GLU A 22 -7.95 -17.21 -0.98
CA GLU A 22 -6.60 -17.74 -0.82
C GLU A 22 -5.56 -16.69 -1.25
N VAL A 23 -4.32 -16.84 -0.79
CA VAL A 23 -3.21 -15.96 -1.18
C VAL A 23 -2.90 -16.11 -2.67
N GLY A 24 -2.93 -15.00 -3.40
CA GLY A 24 -2.63 -14.95 -4.82
C GLY A 24 -1.13 -15.01 -5.13
N ALA A 25 -0.83 -15.14 -6.43
CA ALA A 25 0.50 -14.89 -6.94
C ALA A 25 0.95 -13.46 -6.62
N THR A 26 2.27 -13.26 -6.47
CA THR A 26 2.80 -11.89 -6.39
C THR A 26 2.55 -11.18 -7.71
N LEU A 27 2.06 -9.95 -7.65
CA LEU A 27 1.89 -9.10 -8.83
C LEU A 27 3.26 -8.76 -9.44
N GLN A 28 4.30 -8.69 -8.61
CA GLN A 28 5.64 -8.39 -9.02
C GLN A 28 6.65 -9.23 -8.23
N GLN A 29 7.52 -9.95 -8.95
CA GLN A 29 8.73 -10.46 -8.33
C GLN A 29 9.74 -9.32 -8.26
N THR A 30 10.25 -9.06 -7.06
CA THR A 30 11.32 -8.08 -6.83
C THR A 30 12.54 -8.83 -6.31
N ASN A 31 13.73 -8.25 -6.45
CA ASN A 31 14.94 -8.76 -5.79
C ASN A 31 14.98 -8.37 -4.30
N PHE A 32 13.89 -7.79 -3.78
CA PHE A 32 13.76 -7.29 -2.43
C PHE A 32 12.89 -8.24 -1.62
N ASP A 33 13.54 -9.13 -0.89
CA ASP A 33 12.87 -10.15 -0.08
C ASP A 33 11.88 -9.52 0.91
N ASN A 34 12.24 -8.36 1.48
CA ASN A 34 11.45 -7.59 2.46
C ASN A 34 10.18 -6.90 1.91
N VAL A 35 9.92 -6.96 0.60
CA VAL A 35 8.64 -6.49 0.02
C VAL A 35 8.01 -7.50 -0.95
N SER A 36 8.60 -8.68 -1.08
CA SER A 36 8.17 -9.70 -2.03
C SER A 36 6.73 -10.18 -1.79
N ASN A 37 6.31 -10.22 -0.51
CA ASN A 37 4.96 -10.60 -0.14
C ASN A 37 3.99 -9.43 -0.06
N PHE A 38 4.47 -8.19 0.00
CA PHE A 38 3.61 -7.00 0.00
C PHE A 38 2.70 -6.97 -1.23
N PHE A 39 3.26 -7.19 -2.42
CA PHE A 39 2.54 -7.13 -3.70
C PHE A 39 1.64 -8.34 -3.99
N ARG A 40 1.19 -9.05 -2.96
CA ARG A 40 0.19 -10.14 -3.06
C ARG A 40 -1.18 -9.65 -2.62
N SER A 41 -2.19 -10.10 -3.35
CA SER A 41 -3.60 -10.01 -2.94
C SER A 41 -4.05 -11.32 -2.29
N GLY A 42 -5.07 -11.29 -1.45
CA GLY A 42 -5.57 -12.46 -0.71
C GLY A 42 -6.79 -12.14 0.15
N PRO A 43 -7.09 -12.99 1.15
CA PRO A 43 -8.19 -12.77 2.11
C PRO A 43 -8.16 -11.45 2.88
N LYS A 44 -6.97 -10.91 3.13
CA LYS A 44 -6.79 -9.74 4.01
C LYS A 44 -6.59 -8.43 3.28
N ARG A 45 -6.16 -8.46 2.02
CA ARG A 45 -5.95 -7.25 1.22
C ARG A 45 -6.01 -7.53 -0.27
N LYS A 46 -6.16 -6.46 -1.02
CA LYS A 46 -5.92 -6.40 -2.46
C LYS A 46 -4.88 -5.34 -2.71
N VAL A 47 -3.97 -5.61 -3.62
CA VAL A 47 -2.94 -4.65 -4.03
C VAL A 47 -3.07 -4.40 -5.51
N ILE A 48 -2.92 -3.15 -5.91
CA ILE A 48 -2.96 -2.69 -7.29
C ILE A 48 -1.70 -1.84 -7.48
N GLN A 49 -0.82 -2.27 -8.38
CA GLN A 49 0.40 -1.55 -8.70
C GLN A 49 0.09 -0.42 -9.68
N LEU A 50 0.49 0.82 -9.37
CA LEU A 50 0.29 1.97 -10.25
C LEU A 50 1.57 2.32 -11.01
N ASN A 51 2.70 2.35 -10.31
CA ASN A 51 4.03 2.58 -10.90
C ASN A 51 5.08 1.75 -10.17
N GLN A 52 6.13 1.33 -10.87
CA GLN A 52 7.29 0.70 -10.26
C GLN A 52 8.54 0.94 -11.10
N ASP A 53 9.60 1.39 -10.46
CA ASP A 53 10.93 1.51 -11.04
C ASP A 53 11.96 0.94 -10.07
N SER A 54 13.03 0.33 -10.60
CA SER A 54 14.07 -0.28 -9.79
C SER A 54 15.41 -0.25 -10.51
N GLY A 55 16.49 -0.32 -9.75
CA GLY A 55 17.83 -0.38 -10.29
C GLY A 55 18.76 -1.24 -9.44
N ASP A 56 19.87 -1.63 -10.05
CA ASP A 56 20.90 -2.47 -9.46
C ASP A 56 22.26 -1.96 -9.96
N TYR A 57 22.97 -1.19 -9.12
CA TYR A 57 24.26 -0.60 -9.46
C TYR A 57 25.37 -1.63 -9.64
N ASP A 58 25.23 -2.82 -9.06
CA ASP A 58 26.24 -3.88 -9.15
C ASP A 58 26.13 -4.64 -10.48
N HIS A 59 24.93 -4.68 -11.06
CA HIS A 59 24.62 -5.42 -12.28
C HIS A 59 24.29 -4.55 -13.50
N ASP A 60 24.03 -3.25 -13.32
CA ASP A 60 23.81 -2.27 -14.38
C ASP A 60 24.91 -1.17 -14.36
N PRO A 61 25.98 -1.31 -15.16
CA PRO A 61 27.08 -0.34 -15.18
C PRO A 61 26.70 0.99 -15.84
N ASP A 62 25.58 1.05 -16.56
CA ASP A 62 25.08 2.27 -17.20
C ASP A 62 24.13 3.05 -16.27
N LEU A 63 23.72 2.45 -15.15
CA LEU A 63 22.89 3.10 -14.14
C LEU A 63 23.70 4.14 -13.36
N THR A 64 23.22 5.36 -13.39
CA THR A 64 23.82 6.52 -12.73
C THR A 64 22.89 7.08 -11.67
N GLN A 65 23.47 7.78 -10.70
CA GLN A 65 22.70 8.46 -9.65
C GLN A 65 21.69 9.48 -10.23
N ASP A 66 22.02 10.14 -11.34
CA ASP A 66 21.09 11.07 -11.99
C ASP A 66 19.86 10.35 -12.57
N GLN A 67 20.02 9.10 -13.05
CA GLN A 67 18.89 8.28 -13.51
C GLN A 67 18.02 7.81 -12.35
N GLU A 68 18.63 7.38 -11.24
CA GLU A 68 17.90 7.03 -10.02
C GLU A 68 17.07 8.23 -9.50
N ILE A 69 17.68 9.43 -9.43
CA ILE A 69 16.96 10.64 -9.04
C ILE A 69 15.81 10.93 -10.00
N ALA A 70 16.00 10.74 -11.31
CA ALA A 70 14.94 10.93 -12.29
C ALA A 70 13.78 9.93 -12.08
N MET A 71 14.08 8.66 -11.79
CA MET A 71 13.07 7.64 -11.46
C MET A 71 12.31 7.99 -10.18
N GLN A 72 13.02 8.48 -9.17
CA GLN A 72 12.39 8.94 -7.92
C GLN A 72 11.40 10.09 -8.17
N LEU A 73 11.80 11.09 -8.96
CA LEU A 73 10.95 12.24 -9.31
C LEU A 73 9.74 11.81 -10.15
N GLU A 74 9.92 10.86 -11.06
CA GLU A 74 8.82 10.29 -11.85
C GLU A 74 7.82 9.54 -10.95
N ASN A 75 8.32 8.75 -9.99
CA ASN A 75 7.50 8.02 -9.02
C ASN A 75 6.69 8.98 -8.14
N GLU A 76 7.30 10.06 -7.66
CA GLU A 76 6.62 11.13 -6.90
C GLU A 76 5.53 11.82 -7.75
N ALA A 77 5.83 12.15 -9.01
CA ALA A 77 4.84 12.72 -9.92
C ALA A 77 3.67 11.76 -10.19
N TYR A 78 3.94 10.45 -10.25
CA TYR A 78 2.90 9.41 -10.35
C TYR A 78 2.00 9.39 -9.12
N PHE A 79 2.58 9.43 -7.91
CA PHE A 79 1.83 9.47 -6.67
C PHE A 79 0.90 10.70 -6.61
N GLU A 80 1.41 11.89 -6.89
CA GLU A 80 0.62 13.13 -6.86
C GLU A 80 -0.52 13.10 -7.89
N THR A 81 -0.26 12.56 -9.09
CA THR A 81 -1.27 12.39 -10.13
C THR A 81 -2.34 11.38 -9.71
N ALA A 82 -1.95 10.26 -9.11
CA ALA A 82 -2.87 9.25 -8.59
C ALA A 82 -3.71 9.81 -7.43
N LEU A 83 -3.08 10.54 -6.50
CA LEU A 83 -3.72 11.19 -5.37
C LEU A 83 -4.81 12.17 -5.84
N ALA A 84 -4.47 13.06 -6.78
CA ALA A 84 -5.44 14.01 -7.33
C ALA A 84 -6.65 13.32 -7.97
N GLN A 85 -6.42 12.21 -8.69
CA GLN A 85 -7.51 11.44 -9.30
C GLN A 85 -8.37 10.70 -8.26
N LEU A 86 -7.76 10.05 -7.27
CA LEU A 86 -8.49 9.40 -6.17
C LEU A 86 -9.28 10.42 -5.36
N GLN A 87 -8.71 11.61 -5.12
CA GLN A 87 -9.43 12.72 -4.47
C GLN A 87 -10.65 13.19 -5.27
N SER A 88 -10.55 13.21 -6.60
CA SER A 88 -11.70 13.56 -7.44
C SER A 88 -12.83 12.52 -7.38
N ARG A 89 -12.49 11.25 -7.12
CA ARG A 89 -13.45 10.12 -7.03
C ARG A 89 -14.06 9.96 -5.64
N TYR A 90 -13.25 10.05 -4.59
CA TYR A 90 -13.65 9.67 -3.23
C TYR A 90 -13.62 10.83 -2.22
N GLY A 91 -13.28 12.04 -2.67
CA GLY A 91 -13.09 13.20 -1.79
C GLY A 91 -11.71 13.26 -1.16
N ALA A 92 -11.52 14.22 -0.24
CA ALA A 92 -10.23 14.37 0.45
C ALA A 92 -9.87 13.11 1.27
N PRO A 93 -8.59 12.70 1.31
CA PRO A 93 -8.17 11.61 2.19
C PRO A 93 -8.37 12.00 3.65
N LEU A 94 -8.57 11.01 4.50
CA LEU A 94 -8.74 11.20 5.95
C LEU A 94 -7.42 11.60 6.62
N GLY A 95 -6.29 11.23 6.04
CA GLY A 95 -4.99 11.61 6.57
C GLY A 95 -3.87 10.79 5.97
N HIS A 96 -2.77 10.72 6.72
CA HIS A 96 -1.58 9.97 6.31
C HIS A 96 -1.65 8.53 6.78
N THR A 97 -2.05 8.26 8.02
CA THR A 97 -2.17 6.92 8.62
C THR A 97 -3.48 6.79 9.43
N PRO A 98 -4.09 5.59 9.51
CA PRO A 98 -5.21 5.35 10.42
C PRO A 98 -4.72 5.24 11.86
N VAL A 99 -5.61 5.45 12.85
CA VAL A 99 -5.24 5.38 14.28
C VAL A 99 -4.77 3.98 14.69
N HIS A 100 -5.37 2.93 14.13
CA HIS A 100 -4.94 1.54 14.33
C HIS A 100 -3.94 1.09 13.25
N TRP A 101 -3.01 1.99 12.88
CA TRP A 101 -1.97 1.75 11.88
C TRP A 101 -1.20 0.45 12.06
N GLU A 102 -0.91 0.06 13.31
CA GLU A 102 -0.22 -1.19 13.67
C GLU A 102 -0.93 -2.44 13.15
N SER A 103 -2.25 -2.39 12.89
CA SER A 103 -3.00 -3.53 12.36
C SER A 103 -2.96 -3.66 10.83
N VAL A 104 -2.42 -2.64 10.14
CA VAL A 104 -2.44 -2.53 8.66
C VAL A 104 -1.07 -2.21 8.06
N VAL A 105 -0.08 -1.90 8.90
CA VAL A 105 1.31 -1.74 8.49
C VAL A 105 2.08 -3.02 8.73
N THR A 106 3.08 -3.28 7.89
CA THR A 106 4.18 -4.17 8.26
C THR A 106 5.01 -3.49 9.36
N THR A 107 4.87 -3.92 10.61
CA THR A 107 5.89 -3.61 11.60
C THR A 107 7.12 -4.47 11.31
N ASP A 108 8.32 -3.91 11.52
CA ASP A 108 9.51 -4.71 11.80
C ASP A 108 9.20 -5.46 13.10
N ASP A 109 8.51 -6.59 12.97
CA ASP A 109 7.92 -7.28 14.11
C ASP A 109 9.00 -7.84 15.02
N ASP A 110 8.67 -7.77 16.30
CA ASP A 110 9.26 -8.50 17.41
C ASP A 110 9.77 -9.88 16.95
N GLU A 111 11.09 -10.08 17.02
CA GLU A 111 11.79 -11.27 16.55
C GLU A 111 11.09 -12.56 17.03
N GLU A 112 10.48 -12.52 18.22
CA GLU A 112 9.71 -13.60 18.83
C GLU A 112 8.46 -14.02 18.02
N GLN A 113 7.71 -13.09 17.41
CA GLN A 113 6.55 -13.43 16.57
C GLN A 113 6.97 -13.99 15.22
N ARG A 114 8.04 -13.45 14.65
CA ARG A 114 8.62 -13.95 13.40
C ARG A 114 9.12 -15.38 13.58
N GLU A 115 9.91 -15.64 14.64
CA GLU A 115 10.37 -16.99 14.98
C GLU A 115 9.22 -17.97 15.22
N ALA A 116 8.12 -17.53 15.86
CA ALA A 116 6.99 -18.38 16.13
C ALA A 116 6.24 -18.85 14.87
N ARG A 117 6.36 -18.11 13.76
CA ARG A 117 5.57 -18.32 12.53
C ARG A 117 6.41 -18.51 11.26
N GLU A 118 7.75 -18.50 11.38
CA GLU A 118 8.70 -18.59 10.25
C GLU A 118 8.52 -19.87 9.40
N ASP A 119 8.00 -20.96 9.99
CA ASP A 119 7.71 -22.21 9.29
C ASP A 119 6.24 -22.33 8.81
N GLU A 120 5.40 -21.31 9.04
CA GLU A 120 4.01 -21.33 8.60
C GLU A 120 3.91 -21.15 7.07
N VAL A 121 2.97 -21.89 6.49
CA VAL A 121 2.64 -21.80 5.07
C VAL A 121 1.16 -21.51 4.95
N ILE A 122 0.81 -20.41 4.30
CA ILE A 122 -0.58 -20.04 3.98
C ILE A 122 -0.79 -20.32 2.50
N ASP A 123 -1.67 -21.28 2.19
CA ASP A 123 -2.02 -21.66 0.81
C ASP A 123 -0.81 -21.98 -0.08
N GLY A 124 0.19 -22.65 0.48
CA GLY A 124 1.42 -23.03 -0.24
C GLY A 124 2.46 -21.91 -0.37
N ILE A 125 2.20 -20.73 0.19
CA ILE A 125 3.14 -19.60 0.22
C ILE A 125 3.69 -19.45 1.65
N PRO A 126 5.01 -19.31 1.83
CA PRO A 126 5.59 -19.01 3.14
C PRO A 126 4.93 -17.78 3.75
N TRP A 127 4.47 -17.93 4.99
CA TRP A 127 3.96 -16.81 5.76
C TRP A 127 5.07 -15.78 5.98
N THR A 128 4.72 -14.50 5.86
CA THR A 128 5.57 -13.42 6.35
C THR A 128 4.73 -12.30 6.97
N PRO A 129 5.29 -11.50 7.89
CA PRO A 129 4.60 -10.35 8.48
C PRO A 129 4.02 -9.41 7.42
N GLU A 130 4.72 -9.26 6.29
CA GLU A 130 4.29 -8.39 5.20
C GLU A 130 2.99 -8.82 4.57
N TYR A 131 2.65 -10.10 4.58
CA TYR A 131 1.35 -10.57 4.12
C TYR A 131 0.25 -10.41 5.17
N ASP A 132 0.57 -10.73 6.43
CA ASP A 132 -0.45 -10.88 7.46
C ASP A 132 -0.95 -9.55 8.06
N GLN A 133 -0.05 -8.57 8.12
CA GLN A 133 -0.29 -7.22 8.63
C GLN A 133 -0.20 -6.12 7.54
N GLY A 134 0.48 -6.39 6.43
CA GLY A 134 0.98 -5.35 5.50
C GLY A 134 0.02 -4.82 4.43
N ALA A 135 -1.18 -4.36 4.76
CA ALA A 135 -1.93 -3.55 3.78
C ALA A 135 -1.07 -2.36 3.28
N VAL A 136 -0.08 -1.94 4.07
CA VAL A 136 0.92 -0.93 3.76
C VAL A 136 2.27 -1.41 4.26
N VAL A 137 3.36 -1.10 3.55
CA VAL A 137 4.73 -1.38 4.04
C VAL A 137 5.31 -0.17 4.75
N TRP A 138 5.99 -0.34 5.88
CA TRP A 138 6.80 0.73 6.44
C TRP A 138 8.06 0.93 5.59
N VAL A 139 8.18 2.10 4.96
CA VAL A 139 9.30 2.43 4.06
C VAL A 139 9.82 3.83 4.37
N ASP A 140 11.15 3.99 4.36
CA ASP A 140 11.78 5.27 4.65
C ASP A 140 11.48 6.31 3.57
N GLY A 141 11.01 7.48 4.00
CA GLY A 141 10.73 8.61 3.11
C GLY A 141 9.54 8.41 2.16
N GLY A 142 8.71 7.38 2.40
CA GLY A 142 7.47 7.17 1.64
C GLY A 142 6.34 8.10 2.04
N GLN A 143 5.34 8.20 1.16
CA GLN A 143 4.11 8.94 1.43
C GLN A 143 2.92 7.99 1.44
N MET A 144 1.96 8.25 2.32
CA MET A 144 0.70 7.54 2.30
C MET A 144 -0.48 8.49 2.45
N ARG A 145 -1.59 8.17 1.79
CA ARG A 145 -2.91 8.73 2.04
C ARG A 145 -3.93 7.61 2.13
N TYR A 146 -4.98 7.80 2.92
CA TYR A 146 -6.03 6.80 3.04
C TYR A 146 -7.45 7.37 3.05
N TRP A 147 -8.39 6.51 2.66
CA TRP A 147 -9.83 6.74 2.69
C TRP A 147 -10.53 5.57 3.37
N VAL A 148 -11.77 5.81 3.80
CA VAL A 148 -12.70 4.76 4.23
C VAL A 148 -13.88 4.79 3.28
N ILE A 149 -14.10 3.69 2.57
CA ILE A 149 -15.16 3.54 1.57
C ILE A 149 -16.00 2.33 1.96
N GLY A 150 -17.18 2.59 2.54
CA GLY A 150 -18.01 1.53 3.12
C GLY A 150 -17.29 0.85 4.29
N ASP A 151 -17.06 -0.46 4.19
CA ASP A 151 -16.38 -1.30 5.17
C ASP A 151 -14.89 -1.54 4.85
N ARG A 152 -14.31 -0.73 3.97
CA ARG A 152 -12.94 -0.91 3.47
C ARG A 152 -12.08 0.33 3.68
N TYR A 153 -10.82 0.08 4.03
CA TYR A 153 -9.76 1.04 3.84
C TYR A 153 -9.27 1.00 2.39
N LEU A 154 -8.95 2.17 1.86
CA LEU A 154 -8.21 2.37 0.63
C LEU A 154 -6.94 3.15 0.97
N PHE A 155 -5.77 2.59 0.70
CA PHE A 155 -4.47 3.22 0.93
C PHE A 155 -3.83 3.51 -0.42
N LEU A 156 -3.36 4.74 -0.64
CA LEU A 156 -2.41 5.07 -1.69
C LEU A 156 -1.06 5.25 -1.03
N GLN A 157 -0.06 4.50 -1.49
CA GLN A 157 1.30 4.53 -0.96
C GLN A 157 2.32 4.80 -2.06
N GLU A 158 3.22 5.74 -1.81
CA GLU A 158 4.53 5.84 -2.44
C GLU A 158 5.55 5.20 -1.52
N GLY A 159 6.38 4.30 -2.03
CA GLY A 159 7.44 3.66 -1.25
C GLY A 159 8.78 3.62 -1.93
N ARG A 160 9.83 3.59 -1.09
CA ARG A 160 11.23 3.57 -1.49
C ARG A 160 11.93 2.51 -0.65
N VAL A 161 12.55 1.54 -1.31
CA VAL A 161 13.28 0.45 -0.66
C VAL A 161 14.70 0.46 -1.19
N TRP A 162 15.63 0.34 -0.27
CA TRP A 162 17.06 0.32 -0.55
C TRP A 162 17.65 -1.01 -0.08
N GLY A 163 18.55 -1.55 -0.89
CA GLY A 163 19.34 -2.74 -0.60
C GLY A 163 20.81 -2.46 -0.86
N ASP A 164 21.64 -3.49 -0.72
CA ASP A 164 23.06 -3.41 -1.06
C ASP A 164 23.19 -3.27 -2.60
N GLY A 165 23.52 -2.08 -3.09
CA GLY A 165 23.64 -1.79 -4.51
C GLY A 165 22.32 -1.67 -5.29
N THR A 166 21.17 -2.03 -4.71
CA THR A 166 19.87 -2.04 -5.39
C THR A 166 18.88 -1.02 -4.81
N PHE A 167 17.96 -0.52 -5.63
CA PHE A 167 16.80 0.25 -5.14
C PHE A 167 15.49 -0.13 -5.84
N LEU A 168 14.37 0.19 -5.18
CA LEU A 168 13.01 0.05 -5.69
C LEU A 168 12.18 1.28 -5.29
N PHE A 169 11.54 1.89 -6.28
CA PHE A 169 10.51 2.89 -6.13
C PHE A 169 9.17 2.32 -6.57
N PHE A 170 8.12 2.59 -5.82
CA PHE A 170 6.79 2.12 -6.18
C PHE A 170 5.70 3.12 -5.81
N VAL A 171 4.60 3.06 -6.54
CA VAL A 171 3.30 3.60 -6.15
C VAL A 171 2.27 2.49 -6.25
N SER A 172 1.56 2.22 -5.16
CA SER A 172 0.55 1.18 -5.11
C SER A 172 -0.70 1.65 -4.38
N VAL A 173 -1.82 1.02 -4.72
CA VAL A 173 -3.07 1.12 -3.97
C VAL A 173 -3.31 -0.20 -3.26
N ALA A 174 -3.62 -0.15 -1.97
CA ALA A 174 -4.06 -1.31 -1.21
C ALA A 174 -5.48 -1.12 -0.69
N ILE A 175 -6.29 -2.17 -0.80
CA ILE A 175 -7.64 -2.23 -0.24
C ILE A 175 -7.63 -3.28 0.85
N SER A 176 -8.13 -2.95 2.03
CA SER A 176 -8.16 -3.85 3.19
C SER A 176 -9.50 -3.71 3.92
N PRO A 177 -10.00 -4.76 4.59
CA PRO A 177 -11.11 -4.59 5.52
C PRO A 177 -10.80 -3.52 6.58
N VAL A 178 -11.82 -2.78 7.02
CA VAL A 178 -11.65 -1.88 8.16
C VAL A 178 -11.40 -2.70 9.43
N VAL A 179 -10.23 -2.50 10.03
CA VAL A 179 -9.89 -2.99 11.37
C VAL A 179 -10.01 -1.82 12.35
N GLY A 180 -10.79 -1.99 13.42
CA GLY A 180 -11.06 -0.95 14.42
C GLY A 180 -12.03 0.15 13.97
N GLU A 181 -12.15 1.22 14.76
CA GLU A 181 -12.98 2.39 14.39
C GLU A 181 -12.17 3.32 13.45
N PRO A 182 -12.72 3.73 12.30
CA PRO A 182 -12.05 4.68 11.42
C PRO A 182 -12.05 6.08 12.04
N CYS A 183 -10.87 6.70 12.13
CA CYS A 183 -10.68 7.98 12.78
C CYS A 183 -10.24 9.05 11.77
N LEU A 184 -10.80 10.26 11.88
CA LEU A 184 -10.61 11.33 10.90
C LEU A 184 -9.25 12.05 10.97
N GLU A 185 -8.35 11.72 11.90
CA GLU A 185 -7.03 12.38 11.98
C GLU A 185 -5.95 11.39 12.43
N GLY A 186 -4.90 11.28 11.61
CA GLY A 186 -3.64 10.61 11.95
C GLY A 186 -2.48 11.56 11.69
N PHE A 187 -2.11 12.32 12.71
CA PHE A 187 -0.83 13.03 12.81
C PHE A 187 0.11 12.18 13.68
N TRP A 188 1.38 12.09 13.31
CA TRP A 188 2.43 11.46 14.14
C TRP A 188 2.83 12.39 15.31
N PRO A 189 3.31 11.85 16.46
CA PRO A 189 2.62 11.74 17.76
C PRO A 189 2.57 13.08 18.55
N GLU A 190 1.70 13.33 19.52
CA GLU A 190 1.04 12.51 20.53
C GLU A 190 -0.41 12.97 20.78
N SER A 191 -1.21 12.06 21.36
CA SER A 191 -2.45 12.30 22.10
C SER A 191 -3.78 12.41 21.32
N SER A 192 -4.49 11.28 21.36
CA SER A 192 -5.89 11.14 21.76
C SER A 192 -6.94 12.11 21.21
N ALA A 193 -7.68 11.63 20.21
CA ALA A 193 -9.12 11.32 20.27
C ALA A 193 -9.70 11.48 18.86
N CYS A 194 -10.36 10.44 18.36
CA CYS A 194 -11.01 10.46 17.06
C CYS A 194 -12.26 11.35 17.11
N PRO A 195 -12.33 12.48 16.39
CA PRO A 195 -13.60 13.15 16.17
C PRO A 195 -14.42 12.26 15.22
N GLY A 196 -15.63 11.92 15.64
CA GLY A 196 -16.46 10.88 15.06
C GLY A 196 -16.58 10.91 13.53
N ALA A 197 -16.60 9.71 12.94
CA ALA A 197 -16.87 9.47 11.53
C ALA A 197 -18.10 10.27 11.07
N LEU A 198 -17.96 10.98 9.94
CA LEU A 198 -19.10 11.60 9.27
C LEU A 198 -20.07 10.46 8.86
N PRO A 199 -21.37 10.58 9.17
CA PRO A 199 -22.34 9.59 8.71
C PRO A 199 -22.32 9.57 7.18
N LEU A 200 -22.18 8.38 6.61
CA LEU A 200 -22.34 8.13 5.18
C LEU A 200 -23.72 8.65 4.78
N SER A 201 -23.76 9.75 4.04
CA SER A 201 -24.97 10.20 3.37
C SER A 201 -25.31 9.19 2.29
N SER A 202 -26.48 8.59 2.39
CA SER A 202 -27.05 7.62 1.45
C SER A 202 -27.37 8.18 0.06
N ASP A 203 -26.99 9.42 -0.23
CA ASP A 203 -27.48 10.16 -1.40
C ASP A 203 -26.56 10.10 -2.64
N ILE A 204 -25.48 9.30 -2.63
CA ILE A 204 -24.53 9.19 -3.76
C ILE A 204 -24.58 7.82 -4.46
N LEU A 205 -25.78 7.22 -4.58
CA LEU A 205 -25.98 6.05 -5.45
C LEU A 205 -27.25 6.19 -6.29
N HIS A 206 -27.31 7.21 -7.13
CA HIS A 206 -28.16 7.21 -8.34
C HIS A 206 -27.59 8.17 -9.39
N PHE A 207 -26.69 7.66 -10.24
CA PHE A 207 -26.55 8.10 -11.63
C PHE A 207 -26.21 6.89 -12.49
#